data_AF-A0A1H7XHI2-F1
#
_entry.id   AF-A0A1H7XHI2-F1
#
_cell.length_a   1.000
_cell.length_b   1.000
_cell.length_c   1.000
_cell.angle_alpha   90.00
_cell.angle_beta   90.00
_cell.angle_gamma   90.00
#
_symmetry.space_group_name_H-M   'P 1'
#
loop_
_entity.id
_entity.type
_entity.pdbx_description
1 polymer ?
#
loop_
_entity_poly.entity_id
_entity_poly.type
_entity_poly.pdbx_seq_one_letter_code
_entity_poly.pdbx_strand_id
1 'polypeptide(L)'
;MTKTLGNMYTSTRSYKIFLYTLLLGFMACSAPPDKLLQALHAVDAKPLPAGHYVVIPNQGCEGCISTAEDFVKRNYTRFPQAKYIFTRVQSIKLLRIKLGNEVMNNSRVLIDSNNIIHYPEQGKDIYPMIITIKGNAIKGITYQSPGSDGLAELLRGQ
;
A
#
# COMPACT_ATOMS: atom_id res chain seq x y z
N MET A 1 11.19 -42.34 -66.68
CA MET A 1 11.35 -42.78 -65.29
C MET A 1 11.19 -41.53 -64.41
N THR A 2 10.36 -41.65 -63.36
CA THR A 2 10.18 -40.74 -62.20
C THR A 2 9.59 -39.32 -62.36
N LYS A 3 8.40 -39.16 -61.75
CA LYS A 3 7.68 -37.95 -61.34
C LYS A 3 8.41 -37.20 -60.22
N THR A 4 8.15 -35.88 -60.09
CA THR A 4 7.67 -35.29 -58.82
C THR A 4 7.09 -33.88 -59.02
N LEU A 5 5.82 -33.73 -58.60
CA LEU A 5 5.16 -32.45 -58.32
C LEU A 5 5.74 -31.82 -57.05
N GLY A 6 5.78 -30.49 -56.98
CA GLY A 6 6.00 -29.73 -55.75
C GLY A 6 5.17 -28.44 -55.77
N ASN A 7 4.01 -28.49 -55.12
CA ASN A 7 3.06 -27.40 -54.92
C ASN A 7 3.71 -26.18 -54.22
N MET A 8 3.56 -25.00 -54.82
CA MET A 8 3.96 -23.72 -54.23
C MET A 8 2.78 -23.16 -53.40
N TYR A 9 2.73 -23.51 -52.11
CA TYR A 9 1.68 -23.07 -51.17
C TYR A 9 2.01 -21.67 -50.59
N THR A 10 1.25 -20.66 -51.03
CA THR A 10 0.74 -19.46 -50.31
C THR A 10 1.62 -18.73 -49.27
N SER A 11 2.37 -17.73 -49.74
CA SER A 11 3.06 -16.71 -48.93
C SER A 11 2.13 -15.53 -48.54
N THR A 12 1.12 -15.80 -47.72
CA THR A 12 0.28 -14.73 -47.11
C THR A 12 -0.14 -15.02 -45.66
N ARG A 13 0.22 -16.20 -45.12
CA ARG A 13 -0.19 -16.63 -43.77
C ARG A 13 0.73 -16.12 -42.65
N SER A 14 1.96 -15.71 -42.97
CA SER A 14 3.00 -15.37 -41.99
C SER A 14 2.88 -13.96 -41.38
N TYR A 15 2.29 -13.00 -42.11
CA TYR A 15 2.14 -11.61 -41.63
C TYR A 15 1.07 -11.48 -40.52
N LYS A 16 -0.04 -12.21 -40.64
CA LYS A 16 -1.15 -12.13 -39.67
C LYS A 16 -0.74 -12.63 -38.29
N ILE A 17 0.09 -13.68 -38.22
CA ILE A 17 0.56 -14.27 -36.95
C ILE A 17 1.52 -13.31 -36.23
N PHE A 18 2.38 -12.62 -36.97
CA PHE A 18 3.33 -11.64 -36.40
C PHE A 18 2.61 -10.40 -35.84
N LEU A 19 1.49 -10.01 -36.45
CA LEU A 19 0.65 -8.89 -35.99
C LEU A 19 -0.08 -9.21 -34.67
N TYR A 20 -0.46 -10.47 -34.45
CA TYR A 20 -1.11 -10.90 -33.19
C TYR A 20 -0.12 -11.01 -32.03
N THR A 21 1.14 -11.36 -32.28
CA THR A 21 2.17 -11.41 -31.22
C THR A 21 2.61 -10.03 -30.73
N LEU A 22 2.53 -8.99 -31.57
CA LEU A 22 2.85 -7.62 -31.19
C LEU A 22 1.76 -6.98 -30.30
N LEU A 23 0.50 -7.45 -30.42
CA LEU A 23 -0.64 -6.92 -29.66
C LEU A 23 -0.75 -7.48 -28.23
N LEU A 24 -0.09 -8.61 -27.93
CA LEU A 24 -0.11 -9.26 -26.61
C LEU A 24 0.99 -8.73 -25.65
N GLY A 25 1.84 -7.81 -26.10
CA GLY A 25 3.00 -7.34 -25.33
C GLY A 25 2.74 -6.17 -24.36
N PHE A 26 1.56 -5.57 -24.33
CA PHE A 26 1.33 -4.28 -23.63
C PHE A 26 0.68 -4.36 -22.23
N MET A 27 0.42 -5.55 -21.69
CA MET A 27 -0.29 -5.70 -20.40
C MET A 27 0.56 -6.35 -19.30
N ALA A 28 1.89 -6.19 -19.34
CA ALA A 28 2.77 -6.67 -18.28
C ALA A 28 3.46 -5.49 -17.56
N CYS A 29 2.67 -4.69 -16.86
CA CYS A 29 3.17 -3.80 -15.82
C CYS A 29 2.33 -4.04 -14.56
N SER A 30 2.78 -4.91 -13.66
CA SER A 30 2.23 -5.00 -12.31
C SER A 30 3.16 -4.22 -11.38
N ALA A 31 2.86 -2.95 -11.13
CA ALA A 31 3.70 -2.11 -10.27
C ALA A 31 3.37 -2.41 -8.77
N PRO A 32 4.39 -2.54 -7.89
CA PRO A 32 4.19 -2.68 -6.45
C PRO A 32 3.27 -1.63 -5.78
N PRO A 33 3.29 -0.33 -6.19
CA PRO A 33 2.39 0.69 -5.63
C PRO A 33 0.91 0.36 -5.81
N ASP A 34 0.54 -0.36 -6.86
CA ASP A 34 -0.86 -0.61 -7.18
C ASP A 34 -1.52 -1.55 -6.15
N LYS A 35 -0.78 -2.56 -5.68
CA LYS A 35 -1.28 -3.48 -4.64
C LYS A 35 -1.47 -2.77 -3.30
N LEU A 36 -0.52 -1.92 -2.91
CA LEU A 36 -0.62 -1.16 -1.66
C LEU A 36 -1.78 -0.17 -1.72
N LEU A 37 -1.97 0.53 -2.84
CA LEU A 37 -3.09 1.44 -3.03
C LEU A 37 -4.44 0.70 -2.98
N GLN A 38 -4.53 -0.47 -3.62
CA GLN A 38 -5.73 -1.31 -3.54
C GLN A 38 -6.03 -1.75 -2.10
N ALA A 39 -5.01 -2.15 -1.33
CA ALA A 39 -5.17 -2.50 0.08
C ALA A 39 -5.66 -1.31 0.91
N LEU A 40 -5.13 -0.10 0.66
CA LEU A 40 -5.61 1.12 1.33
C LEU A 40 -7.09 1.38 1.05
N HIS A 41 -7.54 1.26 -0.20
CA HIS A 41 -8.96 1.45 -0.54
C HIS A 41 -9.87 0.35 -0.01
N ALA A 42 -9.35 -0.87 0.14
CA ALA A 42 -10.10 -1.96 0.76
C ALA A 42 -10.30 -1.75 2.28
N VAL A 43 -9.34 -1.13 2.96
CA VAL A 43 -9.43 -0.81 4.39
C VAL A 43 -10.21 0.49 4.64
N ASP A 44 -10.06 1.49 3.76
CA ASP A 44 -10.67 2.81 3.91
C ASP A 44 -11.82 3.04 2.93
N ALA A 45 -13.05 2.86 3.41
CA ALA A 45 -14.26 3.11 2.62
C ALA A 45 -14.44 4.58 2.16
N LYS A 46 -13.68 5.53 2.73
CA LYS A 46 -13.72 6.95 2.36
C LYS A 46 -12.30 7.50 2.13
N PRO A 47 -11.61 7.11 1.04
CA PRO A 47 -10.21 7.45 0.82
C PRO A 47 -9.93 8.96 0.86
N LEU A 48 -8.72 9.32 1.29
CA LEU A 48 -8.27 10.70 1.25
C LEU A 48 -7.98 11.12 -0.21
N PRO A 49 -8.50 12.26 -0.71
CA PRO A 49 -8.13 12.76 -2.04
C PRO A 49 -6.68 13.27 -2.07
N ALA A 50 -6.16 13.74 -0.94
CA ALA A 50 -4.74 14.02 -0.73
C ALA A 50 -4.47 13.96 0.78
N GLY A 51 -3.29 13.48 1.18
CA GLY A 51 -2.92 13.37 2.59
C GLY A 51 -2.05 12.16 2.88
N HIS A 52 -2.15 11.65 4.09
CA HIS A 52 -1.25 10.63 4.62
C HIS A 52 -1.98 9.47 5.29
N TYR A 53 -1.49 8.26 5.05
CA TYR A 53 -1.81 7.09 5.86
C TYR A 53 -0.60 6.73 6.72
N VAL A 54 -0.79 6.67 8.04
CA VAL A 54 0.21 6.23 8.99
C VAL A 54 -0.13 4.79 9.36
N VAL A 55 0.64 3.83 8.82
CA VAL A 55 0.43 2.40 9.02
C VAL A 55 1.30 1.92 10.17
N ILE A 56 0.67 1.33 11.18
CA ILE A 56 1.28 0.92 12.45
C ILE A 56 1.02 -0.57 12.64
N PRO A 57 2.06 -1.42 12.69
CA PRO A 57 1.88 -2.82 13.02
C PRO A 57 1.67 -2.95 14.52
N ASN A 58 0.71 -3.78 14.94
CA ASN A 58 0.49 -4.09 16.36
C ASN A 58 1.35 -5.29 16.84
N GLN A 59 2.32 -5.72 16.02
CA GLN A 59 3.30 -6.76 16.31
C GLN A 59 4.70 -6.32 15.84
N GLY A 60 5.73 -6.62 16.63
CA GLY A 60 7.12 -6.21 16.38
C GLY A 60 7.82 -5.75 17.67
N CYS A 61 8.92 -5.01 17.53
CA CYS A 61 9.60 -4.31 18.63
C CYS A 61 8.63 -3.33 19.34
N GLU A 62 8.39 -3.62 20.61
CA GLU A 62 7.43 -2.93 21.47
C GLU A 62 7.70 -1.42 21.58
N GLY A 63 8.96 -0.99 21.71
CA GLY A 63 9.31 0.42 21.87
C GLY A 63 8.90 1.30 20.68
N CYS A 64 9.08 0.79 19.46
CA CYS A 64 8.67 1.51 18.24
C CYS A 64 7.14 1.54 18.10
N ILE A 65 6.44 0.47 18.52
CA ILE A 65 4.97 0.40 18.48
C ILE A 65 4.37 1.38 19.49
N SER A 66 4.86 1.36 20.72
CA SER A 66 4.39 2.26 21.78
C SER A 66 4.58 3.73 21.40
N THR A 67 5.70 4.08 20.77
CA THR A 67 5.95 5.45 20.26
C THR A 67 4.90 5.86 19.21
N ALA A 68 4.55 4.94 18.31
CA ALA A 68 3.54 5.19 17.29
C ALA A 68 2.13 5.28 17.88
N GLU A 69 1.77 4.39 18.81
CA GLU A 69 0.49 4.42 19.54
C GLU A 69 0.31 5.76 20.28
N ASP A 70 1.35 6.22 20.98
CA ASP A 70 1.37 7.52 21.65
C ASP A 70 1.22 8.69 20.68
N PHE A 71 1.88 8.62 19.52
CA PHE A 71 1.72 9.62 18.47
C PHE A 71 0.26 9.71 18.01
N VAL A 72 -0.42 8.57 17.77
CA VAL A 72 -1.84 8.56 17.39
C VAL A 72 -2.69 9.19 18.49
N LYS A 73 -2.52 8.76 19.74
CA LYS A 73 -3.31 9.27 20.88
C LYS A 73 -3.25 10.80 21.01
N ARG A 74 -2.08 11.39 20.75
CA ARG A 74 -1.87 12.84 20.86
C ARG A 74 -2.38 13.64 19.65
N ASN A 75 -2.56 13.00 18.50
CA ASN A 75 -2.70 13.70 17.23
C ASN A 75 -3.90 13.29 16.36
N TYR A 76 -4.64 12.24 16.71
CA TYR A 76 -5.69 11.68 15.85
C TYR A 76 -6.80 12.66 15.44
N THR A 77 -7.00 13.75 16.21
CA THR A 77 -7.94 14.84 15.89
C THR A 77 -7.28 16.08 15.30
N ARG A 78 -5.95 16.21 15.41
CA ARG A 78 -5.21 17.43 15.02
C ARG A 78 -4.95 17.49 13.52
N PHE A 79 -4.84 16.33 12.85
CA PHE A 79 -4.43 16.25 11.45
C PHE A 79 -5.55 15.72 10.56
N PRO A 80 -6.38 16.61 9.97
CA PRO A 80 -7.49 16.19 9.13
C PRO A 80 -7.06 15.58 7.79
N GLN A 81 -5.79 15.69 7.43
CA GLN A 81 -5.20 15.05 6.26
C GLN A 81 -4.46 13.74 6.60
N ALA A 82 -4.56 13.25 7.83
CA ALA A 82 -4.01 11.97 8.23
C ALA A 82 -5.11 10.97 8.59
N LYS A 83 -4.86 9.71 8.25
CA LYS A 83 -5.54 8.54 8.80
C LYS A 83 -4.51 7.55 9.33
N TYR A 84 -4.88 6.85 10.39
CA TYR A 84 -4.02 5.93 11.13
C TYR A 84 -4.56 4.53 10.94
N ILE A 85 -3.77 3.63 10.38
CA ILE A 85 -4.19 2.25 10.14
C ILE A 85 -3.39 1.33 11.04
N PHE A 86 -4.08 0.61 11.91
CA PHE A 86 -3.49 -0.47 12.68
C PHE A 86 -3.61 -1.79 11.90
N THR A 87 -2.48 -2.40 11.57
CA THR A 87 -2.38 -3.69 10.87
C THR A 87 -1.73 -4.75 11.77
N ARG A 88 -1.79 -6.02 11.38
CA ARG A 88 -1.32 -7.16 12.20
C ARG A 88 -1.91 -7.16 13.63
N VAL A 89 -3.16 -6.72 13.78
CA VAL A 89 -3.84 -6.59 15.09
C VAL A 89 -4.26 -7.97 15.59
N GLN A 90 -3.62 -8.43 16.67
CA GLN A 90 -3.94 -9.72 17.30
C GLN A 90 -5.20 -9.66 18.17
N SER A 91 -5.46 -8.51 18.79
CA SER A 91 -6.62 -8.31 19.64
C SER A 91 -7.08 -6.87 19.60
N ILE A 92 -8.22 -6.63 18.96
CA ILE A 92 -8.89 -5.32 18.94
C ILE A 92 -9.19 -4.85 20.37
N LYS A 93 -9.49 -5.79 21.28
CA LYS A 93 -9.74 -5.48 22.70
C LYS A 93 -8.50 -4.91 23.38
N LEU A 94 -7.33 -5.55 23.20
CA LEU A 94 -6.08 -5.03 23.78
C LEU A 94 -5.67 -3.70 23.15
N LEU A 95 -5.79 -3.57 21.83
CA LEU A 95 -5.54 -2.31 21.13
C LEU A 95 -6.41 -1.18 21.69
N ARG A 96 -7.70 -1.45 21.93
CA ARG A 96 -8.63 -0.49 22.53
C ARG A 96 -8.26 -0.11 23.96
N ILE A 97 -7.76 -1.03 24.77
CA ILE A 97 -7.28 -0.71 26.13
C ILE A 97 -6.08 0.24 26.06
N LYS A 98 -5.16 0.03 25.12
CA LYS A 98 -3.96 0.86 24.96
C LYS A 98 -4.27 2.27 24.44
N LEU A 99 -5.13 2.36 23.42
CA LEU A 99 -5.45 3.62 22.73
C LEU A 99 -6.58 4.41 23.41
N GLY A 100 -7.52 3.72 24.05
CA GLY A 100 -8.74 4.32 24.61
C GLY A 100 -9.91 4.33 23.61
N ASN A 101 -11.13 4.36 24.15
CA ASN A 101 -12.37 4.28 23.35
C ASN A 101 -12.52 5.47 22.40
N GLU A 102 -12.17 6.68 22.83
CA GLU A 102 -12.30 7.89 22.00
C GLU A 102 -11.45 7.81 20.73
N VAL A 103 -10.20 7.36 20.87
CA VAL A 103 -9.27 7.17 19.74
C VAL A 103 -9.79 6.08 18.81
N MET A 104 -10.19 4.93 19.36
CA MET A 104 -10.68 3.78 18.58
C MET A 104 -11.97 4.05 17.81
N ASN A 105 -12.82 4.95 18.32
CA ASN A 105 -14.10 5.28 17.69
C ASN A 105 -13.97 6.42 16.67
N ASN A 106 -12.79 7.02 16.51
CA ASN A 106 -12.59 8.09 15.55
C ASN A 106 -12.51 7.54 14.11
N SER A 107 -13.21 8.18 13.17
CA SER A 107 -13.26 7.76 11.76
C SER A 107 -11.90 7.84 11.02
N ARG A 108 -10.89 8.43 11.64
CA ARG A 108 -9.52 8.50 11.11
C ARG A 108 -8.63 7.38 11.63
N VAL A 109 -9.10 6.61 12.60
CA VAL A 109 -8.40 5.43 13.12
C VAL A 109 -9.08 4.21 12.53
N LEU A 110 -8.33 3.46 11.72
CA LEU A 110 -8.79 2.33 10.94
C LEU A 110 -8.09 1.06 11.39
N ILE A 111 -8.75 -0.08 11.21
CA ILE A 111 -8.21 -1.40 11.51
C ILE A 111 -8.16 -2.20 10.20
N ASP A 112 -6.97 -2.66 9.85
CA ASP A 112 -6.76 -3.63 8.78
C ASP A 112 -7.05 -5.03 9.33
N SER A 113 -8.34 -5.38 9.46
CA SER A 113 -8.79 -6.64 10.05
C SER A 113 -8.38 -7.88 9.26
N ASN A 114 -8.14 -7.74 7.96
CA ASN A 114 -7.75 -8.84 7.08
C ASN A 114 -6.23 -8.94 6.88
N ASN A 115 -5.46 -8.03 7.49
CA ASN A 115 -4.00 -7.97 7.39
C ASN A 115 -3.51 -7.92 5.93
N ILE A 116 -4.19 -7.14 5.09
CA ILE A 116 -3.93 -7.04 3.65
C ILE A 116 -2.94 -5.93 3.30
N ILE A 117 -2.62 -5.05 4.25
CA ILE A 117 -1.59 -4.02 4.04
C ILE A 117 -0.21 -4.64 4.29
N HIS A 118 0.57 -4.74 3.21
CA HIS A 118 1.93 -5.23 3.25
C HIS A 118 2.93 -4.11 3.02
N TYR A 119 4.06 -4.18 3.72
CA TYR A 119 5.18 -3.28 3.54
C TYR A 119 5.86 -3.63 2.21
N PRO A 120 6.15 -2.65 1.35
CA PRO A 120 6.71 -2.91 0.02
C PRO A 120 8.17 -3.40 0.09
N GLU A 121 8.92 -2.98 1.11
CA GLU A 121 10.31 -3.43 1.33
C GLU A 121 10.32 -4.75 2.10
N GLN A 122 10.87 -5.81 1.48
CA GLN A 122 11.04 -7.10 2.14
C GLN A 122 12.13 -7.03 3.22
N GLY A 123 11.87 -7.66 4.38
CA GLY A 123 12.86 -7.82 5.44
C GLY A 123 13.11 -6.59 6.31
N LYS A 124 12.32 -5.52 6.14
CA LYS A 124 12.39 -4.31 6.95
C LYS A 124 11.05 -4.07 7.66
N ASP A 125 10.93 -4.54 8.89
CA ASP A 125 9.86 -4.11 9.80
C ASP A 125 10.22 -2.72 10.38
N ILE A 126 10.35 -1.72 9.52
CA ILE A 126 10.55 -0.32 9.94
C ILE A 126 9.17 0.34 10.00
N TYR A 127 8.79 0.84 11.17
CA TYR A 127 7.45 1.38 11.38
C TYR A 127 7.44 2.56 12.38
N PRO A 128 6.44 3.46 12.26
CA PRO A 128 5.36 3.45 11.27
C PRO A 128 5.82 3.71 9.84
N MET A 129 5.08 3.16 8.88
CA MET A 129 5.15 3.52 7.46
C MET A 129 4.20 4.68 7.21
N ILE A 130 4.70 5.76 6.61
CA ILE A 130 3.91 6.94 6.25
C ILE A 130 3.77 6.98 4.73
N ILE A 131 2.54 6.79 4.25
CA ILE A 131 2.22 6.78 2.83
C ILE A 131 1.58 8.12 2.47
N THR A 132 2.20 8.86 1.55
CA THR A 132 1.66 10.12 1.03
C THR A 132 0.86 9.85 -0.23
N ILE A 133 -0.41 10.28 -0.25
CA ILE A 133 -1.36 10.12 -1.35
C ILE A 133 -1.69 11.48 -1.94
N LYS A 134 -1.80 11.54 -3.27
CA LYS A 134 -2.40 12.68 -3.99
C LYS A 134 -3.18 12.17 -5.19
N GLY A 135 -4.49 12.38 -5.16
CA GLY A 135 -5.45 11.73 -6.04
C GLY A 135 -5.45 10.22 -5.80
N ASN A 136 -5.54 9.46 -6.89
CA ASN A 136 -5.53 8.00 -6.86
C ASN A 136 -4.11 7.42 -6.98
N ALA A 137 -3.12 8.05 -6.35
CA ALA A 137 -1.71 7.68 -6.51
C ALA A 137 -0.89 7.90 -5.24
N ILE A 138 -0.03 6.92 -4.94
CA ILE A 138 1.03 7.04 -3.94
C ILE A 138 2.12 7.95 -4.51
N LYS A 139 2.47 9.00 -3.77
CA LYS A 139 3.53 9.96 -4.14
C LYS A 139 4.84 9.69 -3.42
N GLY A 140 4.78 9.08 -2.25
CA GLY A 140 5.96 8.75 -1.48
C GLY A 140 5.61 7.84 -0.31
N ILE A 141 6.61 7.07 0.12
CA ILE A 141 6.56 6.25 1.32
C ILE A 141 7.79 6.63 2.13
N THR A 142 7.57 7.04 3.36
CA THR A 142 8.64 7.29 4.34
C THR A 142 8.38 6.44 5.58
N TYR A 143 9.35 6.42 6.49
CA TYR A 143 9.29 5.60 7.68
C TYR A 143 9.81 6.36 8.89
N GLN A 144 9.35 5.98 10.08
CA GLN A 144 10.08 6.30 11.30
C GLN A 144 11.21 5.27 11.50
N SER A 145 12.44 5.74 11.62
CA SER A 145 13.61 4.92 11.99
C SER A 145 14.67 5.79 12.66
N PRO A 146 15.73 5.22 13.25
CA PRO A 146 16.83 6.02 13.78
C PRO A 146 17.48 6.98 12.75
N GLY A 147 17.39 6.66 11.45
CA GLY A 147 17.92 7.50 10.37
C GLY A 147 16.86 8.34 9.63
N SER A 148 15.59 8.28 10.02
CA SER A 148 14.49 8.96 9.33
C SER A 148 13.38 9.35 10.31
N ASP A 149 13.06 10.63 10.39
CA ASP A 149 12.07 11.18 11.33
C ASP A 149 10.72 11.45 10.65
N GLY A 150 10.14 10.39 10.07
CA GLY A 150 8.93 10.50 9.26
C GLY A 150 7.71 11.03 10.01
N LEU A 151 7.59 10.76 11.32
CA LEU A 151 6.51 11.32 12.14
C LEU A 151 6.69 12.83 12.33
N ALA A 152 7.90 13.32 12.56
CA ALA A 152 8.12 14.77 12.68
C ALA A 152 7.98 15.50 11.35
N GLU A 153 8.34 14.86 10.22
CA GLU A 153 8.08 15.41 8.88
C GLU A 153 6.58 15.56 8.62
N LEU A 154 5.78 14.56 9.00
CA LEU A 154 4.32 14.63 8.94
C LEU A 154 3.78 15.81 9.75
N LEU A 155 4.41 16.14 10.89
CA LEU A 155 4.05 17.32 11.68
C LEU A 155 4.48 18.64 11.02
N ARG A 156 5.59 18.67 10.28
CA ARG A 156 6.12 19.90 9.66
C ARG A 156 5.43 20.27 8.33
N GLY A 157 4.85 19.29 7.63
CA GLY A 157 4.13 19.50 6.38
C GLY A 157 2.71 20.08 6.53
N GLN A 158 2.41 20.68 7.69
CA GLN A 158 1.14 21.34 8.01
C GLN A 158 1.04 22.72 7.38
#